data_AF-A0A9E3XHZ4-F1
#
_entry.id   AF-A0A9E3XHZ4-F1
#
_cell.length_a   1.000
_cell.length_b   1.000
_cell.length_c   1.000
_cell.angle_alpha   90.00
_cell.angle_beta   90.00
_cell.angle_gamma   90.00
#
_symmetry.space_group_name_H-M   'P 1'
#
loop_
_entity.id
_entity.type
_entity.pdbx_description
1 polymer ?
#
loop_
_entity_poly.entity_id
_entity_poly.type
_entity_poly.pdbx_seq_one_letter_code
_entity_poly.pdbx_strand_id
1 'polypeptide(L)'
;MDLTKQAIDIFQAALAAVQPAQLIGEQLRLVNGQLCIGEQRFELGRGKIYVIGAGKASAHMARALEGVLGEHIAAGLVTVKYGHRVPCRRV
;
A
#
# COMPACT_ATOMS: atom_id res chain seq x y z
N MET A 1 32.23 -19.38 -1.54
CA MET A 1 31.29 -18.25 -1.73
C MET A 1 30.28 -18.72 -2.77
N ASP A 2 29.04 -18.96 -2.37
CA ASP A 2 28.02 -19.54 -3.26
C ASP A 2 27.30 -18.41 -4.03
N LEU A 3 27.69 -18.24 -5.30
CA LEU A 3 27.15 -17.20 -6.17
C LEU A 3 25.65 -17.39 -6.45
N THR A 4 25.16 -18.64 -6.47
CA THR A 4 23.74 -18.93 -6.67
C THR A 4 22.92 -18.45 -5.49
N LYS A 5 23.38 -18.72 -4.27
CA LYS A 5 22.74 -18.21 -3.05
C LYS A 5 22.71 -16.67 -3.05
N GLN A 6 23.82 -16.02 -3.40
CA GLN A 6 23.88 -14.55 -3.44
C GLN A 6 22.90 -13.95 -4.46
N ALA A 7 22.76 -14.57 -5.64
CA ALA A 7 21.81 -14.11 -6.65
C ALA A 7 20.36 -14.24 -6.18
N ILE A 8 20.01 -15.33 -5.49
CA ILE A 8 18.67 -15.52 -4.91
C ILE A 8 18.41 -14.49 -3.81
N ASP A 9 19.38 -14.25 -2.93
CA ASP A 9 19.25 -13.27 -1.84
C ASP A 9 19.01 -11.85 -2.40
N ILE A 10 19.73 -11.46 -3.46
CA ILE A 10 19.53 -10.17 -4.15
C ILE A 10 18.13 -10.10 -4.77
N PHE A 11 17.69 -11.15 -5.47
CA PHE A 11 16.36 -11.18 -6.09
C PHE A 11 15.24 -11.07 -5.04
N GLN A 12 15.35 -11.81 -3.94
CA GLN A 12 14.37 -11.79 -2.87
C GLN A 12 14.31 -10.42 -2.20
N ALA A 13 15.46 -9.79 -1.93
CA ALA A 13 15.53 -8.45 -1.37
C ALA A 13 14.86 -7.42 -2.30
N ALA A 14 15.14 -7.49 -3.60
CA ALA A 14 14.53 -6.61 -4.59
C ALA A 14 13.01 -6.81 -4.67
N LEU A 15 12.54 -8.06 -4.65
CA LEU A 15 11.12 -8.38 -4.67
C LEU A 15 10.40 -7.93 -3.39
N ALA A 16 11.06 -8.06 -2.24
CA ALA A 16 10.55 -7.62 -0.94
C ALA A 16 10.40 -6.10 -0.88
N ALA A 17 11.39 -5.37 -1.37
CA ALA A 17 11.39 -3.90 -1.39
C ALA A 17 10.21 -3.30 -2.18
N VAL A 18 9.73 -4.01 -3.22
CA VAL A 18 8.61 -3.55 -4.05
C VAL A 18 7.26 -4.15 -3.66
N GLN A 19 7.16 -4.86 -2.53
CA GLN A 19 5.88 -5.39 -2.07
C GLN A 19 4.92 -4.25 -1.67
N PRO A 20 3.62 -4.32 -2.04
CA PRO A 20 2.65 -3.28 -1.70
C PRO A 20 2.60 -2.89 -0.22
N ALA A 21 2.66 -3.88 0.68
CA ALA A 21 2.63 -3.61 2.11
C ALA A 21 3.87 -2.84 2.60
N GLN A 22 5.05 -3.18 2.06
CA GLN A 22 6.31 -2.51 2.39
C GLN A 22 6.28 -1.07 1.89
N LEU A 23 6.01 -0.87 0.59
CA LEU A 23 6.01 0.46 -0.03
C LEU A 23 4.99 1.41 0.64
N ILE A 24 3.77 0.93 0.90
CA ILE A 24 2.75 1.75 1.55
C ILE A 24 3.14 2.06 3.01
N GLY A 25 3.64 1.08 3.76
CA GLY A 25 4.05 1.30 5.16
C GLY A 25 5.26 2.24 5.29
N GLU A 26 6.18 2.23 4.34
CA GLU A 26 7.33 3.12 4.31
C GLU A 26 6.96 4.54 3.92
N GLN A 27 6.16 4.68 2.85
CA GLN A 27 5.86 5.97 2.22
C GLN A 27 4.69 6.69 2.87
N LEU A 28 3.73 5.97 3.45
CA LEU A 28 2.49 6.57 3.94
C LEU A 28 2.34 6.36 5.44
N ARG A 29 2.09 7.45 6.17
CA ARG A 29 1.79 7.42 7.61
C ARG A 29 0.70 8.41 7.94
N LEU A 30 -0.14 8.06 8.90
CA LEU A 30 -1.13 8.97 9.46
C LEU A 30 -0.80 9.20 10.93
N VAL A 31 -0.36 10.42 11.26
CA VAL A 31 0.08 10.77 12.62
C VAL A 31 -0.62 12.05 13.04
N ASN A 32 -1.29 12.05 14.18
CA ASN A 32 -1.99 13.21 14.74
C ASN A 32 -2.95 13.91 13.75
N GLY A 33 -3.62 13.14 12.88
CA GLY A 33 -4.55 13.69 11.87
C GLY A 33 -3.87 14.31 10.64
N GLN A 34 -2.54 14.23 10.55
CA GLN A 34 -1.75 14.64 9.39
C GLN A 34 -1.34 13.41 8.58
N LEU A 35 -1.73 13.40 7.30
CA LEU A 35 -1.34 12.38 6.35
C LEU A 35 0.03 12.76 5.77
N CYS A 36 1.01 11.89 5.96
CA CYS A 36 2.35 12.03 5.41
C CYS A 36 2.52 11.04 4.26
N ILE A 37 2.95 11.53 3.09
CA ILE A 37 3.24 10.73 1.89
C ILE A 37 4.64 11.11 1.40
N GLY A 38 5.61 10.24 1.63
CA GLY A 38 7.03 10.56 1.47
C GLY A 38 7.38 11.79 2.32
N GLU A 39 7.86 12.84 1.67
CA GLU A 39 8.18 14.13 2.31
C GLU A 39 6.99 15.09 2.41
N GLN A 40 5.90 14.80 1.69
CA GLN A 40 4.71 15.66 1.64
C GLN A 40 3.81 15.42 2.84
N ARG A 41 3.17 16.49 3.31
CA ARG A 41 2.28 16.45 4.48
C ARG A 41 0.97 17.16 4.18
N PHE A 42 -0.13 16.53 4.57
CA PHE A 42 -1.49 17.00 4.34
C PHE A 42 -2.27 17.01 5.65
N GLU A 43 -2.82 18.15 6.05
CA GLU A 43 -3.76 18.21 7.16
C GLU A 43 -5.13 17.71 6.69
N LEU A 44 -5.66 16.67 7.34
CA LEU A 44 -6.94 16.09 6.91
C LEU A 44 -8.13 16.95 7.34
N GLY A 45 -8.08 17.59 8.51
CA GLY A 45 -9.20 18.37 9.04
C GLY A 45 -10.52 17.60 9.02
N ARG A 46 -11.51 18.12 8.27
CA ARG A 46 -12.81 17.46 8.01
C ARG A 46 -12.88 16.70 6.67
N GLY A 47 -11.75 16.58 5.98
CA GLY A 47 -11.62 15.89 4.71
C GLY A 47 -11.90 14.39 4.83
N LYS A 48 -12.28 13.79 3.70
CA LYS A 48 -12.51 12.35 3.58
C LYS A 48 -11.44 11.77 2.66
N ILE A 49 -10.92 10.59 3.00
CA ILE A 49 -9.99 9.87 2.14
C ILE A 49 -10.79 8.87 1.30
N TYR A 50 -10.56 8.88 -0.01
CA TYR A 50 -11.10 7.88 -0.93
C TYR A 50 -9.94 7.14 -1.60
N VAL A 51 -10.08 5.82 -1.75
CA VAL A 51 -9.07 4.98 -2.42
C VAL A 51 -9.58 4.55 -3.78
N ILE A 52 -8.86 4.94 -4.83
CA ILE A 52 -9.16 4.54 -6.21
C ILE A 52 -7.91 3.91 -6.81
N GLY A 53 -8.05 2.78 -7.49
CA GLY A 53 -6.92 2.14 -8.13
C GLY A 53 -7.31 1.17 -9.23
N ALA A 54 -6.38 0.93 -10.15
CA ALA A 54 -6.52 -0.08 -11.18
C ALA A 54 -5.18 -0.76 -11.45
N GLY A 55 -5.22 -2.08 -11.66
CA GLY A 55 -4.03 -2.89 -11.95
C GLY A 55 -3.92 -4.13 -11.08
N LYS A 56 -3.07 -5.09 -11.49
CA LYS A 56 -2.95 -6.40 -10.83
C LYS A 56 -2.59 -6.31 -9.34
N ALA A 57 -1.81 -5.30 -8.95
CA ALA A 57 -1.36 -5.10 -7.58
C ALA A 57 -2.33 -4.25 -6.73
N SER A 58 -3.31 -3.58 -7.34
CA SER A 58 -4.11 -2.56 -6.66
C SER A 58 -4.94 -3.10 -5.51
N ALA A 59 -5.41 -4.36 -5.57
CA ALA A 59 -6.09 -4.99 -4.44
C ALA A 59 -5.17 -5.18 -3.21
N HIS A 60 -3.89 -5.55 -3.43
CA HIS A 60 -2.92 -5.65 -2.35
C HIS A 60 -2.50 -4.28 -1.81
N MET A 61 -2.38 -3.27 -2.69
CA MET A 61 -2.12 -1.88 -2.27
C MET A 61 -3.29 -1.30 -1.48
N ALA A 62 -4.53 -1.56 -1.89
CA ALA A 62 -5.73 -1.16 -1.15
C ALA A 62 -5.76 -1.76 0.26
N ARG A 63 -5.49 -3.07 0.39
CA ARG A 63 -5.39 -3.71 1.70
C ARG A 63 -4.27 -3.12 2.56
N ALA A 64 -3.13 -2.77 1.97
CA ALA A 64 -2.05 -2.11 2.70
C ALA A 64 -2.46 -0.71 3.17
N LEU A 65 -3.16 0.06 2.33
CA LEU A 65 -3.71 1.37 2.69
C LEU A 65 -4.72 1.26 3.83
N GLU A 66 -5.59 0.25 3.84
CA GLU A 66 -6.49 0.00 4.97
C GLU A 66 -5.74 -0.28 6.27
N GLY A 67 -4.60 -0.98 6.20
CA GLY A 67 -3.74 -1.20 7.36
C GLY A 67 -3.17 0.08 7.96
N VAL A 68 -2.89 1.10 7.13
CA VAL A 68 -2.33 2.37 7.60
C VAL A 68 -3.41 3.40 7.96
N LEU A 69 -4.47 3.50 7.15
CA LEU A 69 -5.48 4.56 7.25
C LEU A 69 -6.75 4.11 7.97
N GLY A 70 -7.05 2.82 8.01
CA GLY A 70 -8.20 2.25 8.72
C GLY A 70 -9.51 3.02 8.51
N GLU A 71 -10.08 3.49 9.62
CA GLU A 71 -11.36 4.21 9.66
C GLU A 71 -11.35 5.59 8.97
N HIS A 72 -10.20 6.09 8.54
CA HIS A 72 -10.11 7.34 7.77
C HIS A 72 -10.48 7.20 6.27
N ILE A 73 -10.50 5.99 5.69
CA ILE A 73 -10.93 5.73 4.30
C ILE A 73 -12.46 5.76 4.14
N ALA A 74 -13.05 6.88 3.77
CA ALA A 74 -14.51 7.00 3.63
C ALA A 74 -15.14 5.93 2.70
N ALA A 75 -14.50 5.63 1.57
CA ALA A 75 -14.85 4.52 0.67
C ALA A 75 -13.71 4.29 -0.34
N GLY A 76 -13.79 3.20 -1.10
CA GLY A 76 -12.90 3.00 -2.23
C GLY A 76 -13.45 2.09 -3.32
N LEU A 77 -12.71 2.03 -4.41
CA LEU A 77 -12.94 1.14 -5.54
C LEU A 77 -11.60 0.77 -6.18
N VAL A 78 -11.34 -0.53 -6.31
CA VAL A 78 -10.21 -1.03 -7.09
C VAL A 78 -10.61 -2.02 -8.17
N THR A 79 -10.06 -1.83 -9.37
CA THR A 79 -10.27 -2.73 -10.50
C THR A 79 -9.04 -3.59 -10.73
N VAL A 80 -9.21 -4.91 -10.62
CA VAL A 80 -8.13 -5.90 -10.81
C VAL A 80 -8.53 -6.96 -11.82
N LYS A 81 -7.54 -7.68 -12.37
CA LYS A 81 -7.80 -8.86 -13.20
C LYS A 81 -8.53 -9.93 -12.37
N TYR A 82 -9.38 -10.72 -13.03
CA TYR A 82 -10.00 -11.91 -12.44
C TYR A 82 -8.95 -12.80 -11.72
N GLY A 83 -9.31 -13.28 -10.53
CA GLY A 83 -8.41 -14.07 -9.68
C GLY A 83 -7.42 -13.27 -8.83
N HIS A 84 -7.31 -11.94 -9.02
CA HIS A 84 -6.42 -11.08 -8.23
C HIS A 84 -7.14 -10.28 -7.14
N ARG A 85 -8.36 -10.69 -6.77
CA ARG A 85 -9.10 -10.03 -5.68
C ARG A 85 -8.47 -10.37 -4.34
N VAL A 86 -8.42 -9.39 -3.45
CA VAL A 86 -7.97 -9.54 -2.07
C VAL A 86 -9.06 -8.97 -1.17
N PRO A 87 -9.40 -9.62 -0.04
CA PRO A 87 -10.36 -9.06 0.90
C PRO A 87 -9.89 -7.70 1.41
N CYS A 88 -10.74 -6.70 1.22
CA CYS A 88 -10.63 -5.35 1.76
C CYS A 88 -11.92 -5.06 2.53
N ARG A 89 -11.84 -4.21 3.57
CA ARG A 89 -12.97 -3.90 4.45
C ARG A 89 -13.77 -2.68 3.98
N ARG A 90 -13.13 -1.75 3.28
CA ARG A 90 -13.62 -0.41 2.94
C ARG A 90 -13.39 -0.01 1.47
N VAL A 91 -12.52 -0.71 0.76
CA VAL A 91 -12.13 -0.47 -0.66
C VAL A 91 -12.59 -1.60 -1.59
#